data_AF-A0A345JPG5-F1
#
_entry.id   AF-A0A345JPG5-F1
#
_cell.length_a   1.000
_cell.length_b   1.000
_cell.length_c   1.000
_cell.angle_alpha   90.00
_cell.angle_beta   90.00
_cell.angle_gamma   90.00
#
_symmetry.space_group_name_H-M   'P 1'
#
loop_
_entity.id
_entity.type
_entity.pdbx_description
1 polymer ?
#
loop_
_entity_poly.entity_id
_entity_poly.type
_entity_poly.pdbx_seq_one_letter_code
_entity_poly.pdbx_strand_id
1 'polypeptide(L)'
;MTYSLYFRKKVLSIKESEGLTYQATADRFKIGKNSVYLWSKQIKPKATKSRPEIKVTQTELLEDVRAYCDDYQYERAERFGVSQSCICYALQRLETGVMDFYEKVKAKKFSMC
;
A
#
# COMPACT_ATOMS: atom_id res chain seq x y z
N MET A 1 -19.10 -2.29 0.58
CA MET A 1 -18.93 -3.43 1.51
C MET A 1 -18.17 -4.54 0.81
N THR A 2 -17.15 -5.09 1.46
CA THR A 2 -16.30 -6.14 0.87
C THR A 2 -16.74 -7.49 1.41
N TYR A 3 -17.29 -8.35 0.55
CA TYR A 3 -17.63 -9.72 0.93
C TYR A 3 -16.39 -10.48 1.36
N SER A 4 -16.50 -11.30 2.41
CA SER A 4 -15.39 -12.12 2.92
C SER A 4 -14.92 -13.14 1.88
N LEU A 5 -13.65 -13.51 1.93
CA LEU A 5 -13.06 -14.46 0.97
C LEU A 5 -13.74 -15.84 1.08
N TYR A 6 -14.10 -16.24 2.29
CA TYR A 6 -14.87 -17.46 2.55
C TYR A 6 -16.24 -17.45 1.85
N PHE A 7 -16.98 -16.35 1.97
CA PHE A 7 -18.29 -16.22 1.32
C PHE A 7 -18.18 -16.35 -0.20
N ARG A 8 -17.19 -15.68 -0.81
CA ARG A 8 -16.96 -15.76 -2.27
C ARG A 8 -16.68 -17.19 -2.72
N LYS A 9 -15.84 -17.92 -1.96
CA LYS A 9 -15.54 -19.34 -2.22
C LYS A 9 -16.80 -20.19 -2.16
N LYS A 10 -17.61 -20.01 -1.12
CA LYS A 10 -18.86 -20.75 -0.94
C LYS A 10 -19.88 -20.49 -2.05
N VAL A 11 -20.02 -19.23 -2.49
CA VAL A 11 -20.93 -18.89 -3.59
C VAL A 11 -20.47 -19.55 -4.90
N LEU A 12 -19.17 -19.53 -5.19
CA LEU A 12 -18.63 -20.15 -6.40
C LEU A 12 -18.72 -21.68 -6.36
N SER A 13 -18.46 -22.31 -5.21
CA SER A 13 -18.58 -23.76 -5.07
C SER A 13 -20.02 -24.24 -5.27
N ILE A 14 -21.00 -23.51 -4.73
CA ILE A 14 -22.42 -23.82 -4.90
C ILE A 14 -22.86 -23.63 -6.35
N LYS A 15 -22.38 -22.57 -7.01
CA LYS A 15 -22.63 -22.36 -8.44
C LYS A 15 -22.14 -23.54 -9.28
N GLU A 16 -20.93 -24.04 -9.00
CA GLU A 16 -20.32 -25.15 -9.72
C GLU A 16 -21.04 -26.48 -9.44
N SER A 17 -21.34 -26.77 -8.17
CA SER A 17 -22.01 -28.02 -7.78
C SER A 17 -23.43 -28.14 -8.34
N GLU A 18 -24.15 -27.02 -8.47
CA GLU A 18 -25.53 -26.99 -8.95
C GLU A 18 -25.66 -26.58 -10.43
N GLY A 19 -24.54 -26.35 -11.13
CA GLY A 19 -24.56 -25.95 -12.54
C GLY A 19 -25.26 -24.61 -12.82
N LEU A 20 -25.29 -23.69 -11.86
CA LEU A 20 -26.05 -22.45 -11.95
C LEU A 20 -25.41 -21.42 -12.89
N THR A 21 -26.26 -20.64 -13.54
CA THR A 21 -25.82 -19.42 -14.25
C THR A 21 -25.43 -18.32 -13.26
N TYR A 22 -24.66 -17.33 -13.72
CA TYR A 22 -24.28 -16.19 -12.90
C TYR A 22 -25.50 -15.40 -12.39
N GLN A 23 -26.55 -15.31 -13.21
CA GLN A 23 -27.80 -14.63 -12.86
C GLN A 23 -28.54 -15.39 -11.76
N ALA A 24 -28.78 -16.69 -11.94
CA ALA A 24 -29.45 -17.52 -10.93
C ALA A 24 -28.69 -17.54 -9.60
N THR A 25 -27.36 -17.59 -9.64
CA THR A 25 -26.50 -17.50 -8.45
C THR A 25 -26.68 -16.15 -7.74
N ALA A 26 -26.65 -15.05 -8.50
CA ALA A 26 -26.85 -13.70 -7.98
C ALA A 26 -28.23 -13.54 -7.31
N ASP A 27 -29.29 -14.04 -7.95
CA ASP A 27 -30.66 -13.94 -7.45
C ASP A 27 -30.88 -14.78 -6.18
N ARG A 28 -30.19 -15.92 -6.06
CA ARG A 28 -30.23 -16.79 -4.87
C ARG A 28 -29.53 -16.15 -3.67
N PHE A 29 -28.34 -15.59 -3.88
CA PHE A 29 -27.56 -14.97 -2.80
C PHE A 29 -27.86 -13.48 -2.59
N LYS A 30 -28.78 -12.90 -3.38
CA LYS A 30 -29.14 -11.48 -3.36
C LYS A 30 -27.92 -10.55 -3.52
N ILE A 31 -27.02 -10.92 -4.42
CA ILE A 31 -25.81 -10.17 -4.75
C ILE A 31 -25.84 -9.73 -6.21
N GLY A 32 -25.04 -8.73 -6.58
CA GLY A 32 -24.96 -8.30 -7.98
C GLY A 32 -24.36 -9.38 -8.87
N LYS A 33 -24.97 -9.63 -10.04
CA LYS A 33 -24.43 -10.52 -11.10
C LYS A 33 -22.96 -10.24 -11.39
N ASN A 34 -22.60 -8.96 -11.49
CA ASN A 34 -21.23 -8.54 -11.78
C ASN A 34 -20.25 -8.96 -10.68
N SER A 35 -20.68 -8.99 -9.41
CA SER A 35 -19.84 -9.45 -8.31
C SER A 35 -19.47 -10.93 -8.45
N VAL A 36 -20.44 -11.79 -8.79
CA VAL A 36 -20.19 -13.23 -9.01
C VAL A 36 -19.26 -13.45 -10.19
N TYR A 37 -19.46 -12.70 -11.28
CA TYR A 37 -18.57 -12.73 -12.45
C TYR A 37 -17.14 -12.27 -12.11
N LEU A 38 -17.00 -11.18 -11.36
CA LEU A 38 -15.68 -10.69 -10.94
C LEU A 38 -14.96 -11.70 -10.03
N TRP A 39 -15.68 -12.40 -9.15
CA TRP A 39 -15.08 -13.43 -8.30
C TRP A 39 -14.62 -14.65 -9.07
N SER A 40 -15.31 -15.03 -10.16
CA SER A 40 -14.85 -16.14 -11.01
C SER A 40 -13.57 -15.80 -11.77
N LYS A 41 -13.31 -14.50 -12.04
CA LYS A 41 -12.03 -14.03 -12.58
C LYS A 41 -10.96 -13.86 -11.51
N GLN A 42 -11.31 -13.25 -10.38
CA GLN A 42 -10.39 -12.98 -9.28
C GLN A 42 -11.12 -13.03 -7.94
N ILE A 43 -10.88 -14.10 -7.18
CA ILE A 43 -11.56 -14.31 -5.89
C ILE A 43 -10.99 -13.45 -4.77
N LYS A 44 -9.66 -13.26 -4.77
CA LYS A 44 -8.97 -12.44 -3.77
C LYS A 44 -9.35 -10.97 -3.98
N PRO A 45 -9.65 -10.21 -2.91
CA PRO A 45 -9.79 -8.77 -3.01
C PRO A 45 -8.54 -8.18 -3.67
N LYS A 46 -8.71 -7.17 -4.53
CA LYS A 46 -7.56 -6.39 -4.99
C LYS A 46 -6.92 -5.75 -3.76
N ALA A 47 -5.61 -5.92 -3.62
CA ALA A 47 -4.85 -5.16 -2.66
C ALA A 47 -5.04 -3.66 -2.95
N THR A 48 -4.93 -2.84 -1.90
CA THR A 48 -5.01 -1.39 -2.01
C THR A 48 -4.09 -0.93 -3.13
N LYS A 49 -4.58 -0.08 -4.03
CA LYS A 49 -3.76 0.46 -5.13
C LYS A 49 -2.51 1.10 -4.53
N SER A 50 -1.33 0.77 -5.05
CA SER A 50 -0.12 1.53 -4.74
C SER A 50 -0.33 2.96 -5.23
N ARG A 51 -0.37 3.91 -4.29
CA ARG A 51 -0.47 5.32 -4.63
C ARG A 51 0.95 5.80 -4.99
N PRO A 52 1.18 6.35 -6.19
CA PRO A 52 2.46 6.90 -6.54
C PRO A 52 2.76 8.16 -5.72
N GLU A 53 4.04 8.46 -5.57
CA GLU A 53 4.54 9.69 -4.97
C GLU A 53 4.35 10.83 -5.95
N ILE A 54 3.71 11.92 -5.51
CA ILE A 54 3.33 13.01 -6.41
C ILE A 54 4.30 14.20 -6.30
N LYS A 55 4.84 14.47 -5.11
CA LYS A 55 5.58 15.71 -4.82
C LYS A 55 7.05 15.51 -4.47
N VAL A 56 7.38 14.42 -3.79
CA VAL A 56 8.75 14.12 -3.34
C VAL A 56 9.00 12.66 -3.65
N THR A 57 10.02 12.38 -4.46
CA THR A 57 10.40 11.02 -4.80
C THR A 57 11.20 10.39 -3.66
N GLN A 58 10.99 9.10 -3.41
CA GLN A 58 11.66 8.35 -2.36
C GLN A 58 13.18 8.38 -2.53
N THR A 59 13.67 8.35 -3.77
CA THR A 59 15.11 8.41 -4.09
C THR A 59 15.70 9.76 -3.74
N GLU A 60 15.05 10.86 -4.14
CA GLU A 60 15.51 12.23 -3.88
C GLU A 60 15.53 12.52 -2.37
N LEU A 61 14.49 12.10 -1.64
CA LEU A 61 14.45 12.25 -0.19
C LEU A 61 15.52 11.41 0.51
N LEU A 62 15.82 10.22 0.00
CA LEU A 62 16.88 9.37 0.54
C LEU A 62 18.27 9.99 0.35
N GLU A 63 18.51 10.63 -0.79
CA GLU A 63 19.76 11.36 -1.06
C GLU A 63 19.90 12.60 -0.16
N ASP A 64 18.83 13.37 0.02
CA ASP A 64 18.81 14.52 0.93
C ASP A 64 19.07 14.12 2.39
N VAL A 65 18.47 13.02 2.86
CA VAL A 65 18.71 12.47 4.21
C VAL A 65 20.17 12.00 4.38
N ARG A 66 20.82 11.49 3.33
CA ARG A 66 22.25 11.12 3.38
C ARG A 66 23.16 12.35 3.40
N ALA A 67 22.85 13.36 2.60
CA ALA A 67 23.66 14.58 2.49
C ALA A 67 23.56 15.44 3.74
N TYR A 68 22.36 15.51 4.33
CA TYR A 68 22.04 16.34 5.48
C TYR A 68 21.38 15.47 6.54
N CYS A 69 22.16 14.77 7.37
CA CYS A 69 21.62 13.79 8.32
C CYS A 69 20.91 14.45 9.52
N ASP A 70 21.42 15.59 9.97
CA ASP A 70 20.98 16.25 11.21
C ASP A 70 19.94 17.37 10.97
N ASP A 71 19.60 17.65 9.71
CA ASP A 71 18.62 18.67 9.31
C ASP A 71 17.19 18.36 9.76
N TYR A 72 16.51 19.41 10.20
CA TYR A 72 15.11 19.34 10.62
C TYR A 72 14.16 19.18 9.42
N GLN A 73 12.97 18.64 9.69
CA GLN A 73 11.97 18.41 8.65
C GLN A 73 11.51 19.68 7.92
N TYR A 74 11.50 20.84 8.61
CA TYR A 74 11.10 22.11 7.99
C TYR A 74 12.16 22.63 7.01
N GLU A 75 13.46 22.42 7.29
CA GLU A 75 14.57 22.81 6.42
C GLU A 75 14.56 21.99 5.12
N ARG A 76 14.30 20.68 5.25
CA ARG A 76 14.09 19.82 4.08
C ARG A 76 12.87 20.25 3.27
N ALA A 77 11.78 20.60 3.94
CA ALA A 77 10.55 21.01 3.29
C ALA A 77 10.75 22.28 2.45
N GLU A 78 11.55 23.24 2.93
CA GLU A 78 11.93 24.43 2.18
C GLU A 78 12.72 24.08 0.90
N ARG A 79 13.71 23.19 0.99
CA ARG A 79 14.50 22.72 -0.18
C ARG A 79 13.64 22.07 -1.25
N PHE A 80 12.70 21.22 -0.83
CA PHE A 80 11.78 20.52 -1.73
C PHE A 80 10.57 21.38 -2.15
N GLY A 81 10.40 22.59 -1.60
CA GLY A 81 9.25 23.45 -1.87
C GLY A 81 7.91 22.83 -1.45
N VAL A 82 7.91 22.01 -0.39
CA VAL A 82 6.72 21.31 0.11
C VAL A 82 6.40 21.70 1.55
N SER A 83 5.24 21.28 2.05
CA SER A 83 4.92 21.44 3.48
C SER A 83 5.73 20.48 4.35
N GLN A 84 6.05 20.88 5.58
CA GLN A 84 6.72 20.03 6.56
C GLN A 84 5.97 18.71 6.83
N SER A 85 4.64 18.70 6.81
CA SER A 85 3.84 17.47 6.92
C SER A 85 4.08 16.50 5.75
N CYS A 86 4.30 17.00 4.53
CA CYS A 86 4.66 16.14 3.39
C CYS A 86 5.97 15.39 3.64
N ILE A 87 6.98 16.08 4.17
CA ILE A 87 8.26 15.46 4.55
C ILE A 87 8.07 14.46 5.68
N CYS A 88 7.29 14.78 6.71
CA CYS A 88 6.98 13.85 7.79
C CYS A 88 6.38 12.53 7.27
N TYR A 89 5.34 12.58 6.42
CA TYR A 89 4.77 11.37 5.83
C TYR A 89 5.71 10.65 4.88
N ALA A 90 6.54 11.38 4.13
CA ALA A 90 7.51 10.79 3.22
C ALA A 90 8.63 10.05 3.99
N LEU A 91 9.10 10.62 5.10
CA LEU A 91 10.03 9.97 6.03
C LEU A 91 9.41 8.74 6.69
N GLN A 92 8.15 8.80 7.17
CA GLN A 92 7.46 7.62 7.72
C GLN A 92 7.33 6.48 6.70
N ARG A 93 7.10 6.81 5.43
CA ARG A 93 7.04 5.84 4.33
C ARG A 93 8.40 5.21 4.07
N LEU A 94 9.48 6.00 4.12
CA LEU A 94 10.84 5.48 4.14
C LEU A 94 11.07 4.59 5.37
N GLU A 95 10.63 5.02 6.55
CA GLU A 95 10.91 4.37 7.85
C GLU A 95 10.46 2.93 7.98
N THR A 96 9.38 2.56 7.29
CA THR A 96 8.97 1.15 7.18
C THR A 96 10.03 0.23 6.54
N GLY A 97 11.13 0.78 6.01
CA GLY A 97 12.37 0.08 5.64
C GLY A 97 13.68 0.68 6.21
N VAL A 98 13.63 1.65 7.16
CA VAL A 98 14.82 2.41 7.65
C VAL A 98 15.28 2.00 9.05
N MET A 99 14.57 1.16 9.82
CA MET A 99 15.12 0.69 11.10
C MET A 99 16.50 0.02 10.91
N ASP A 100 16.67 -0.72 9.79
CA ASP A 100 17.97 -1.27 9.36
C ASP A 100 18.99 -0.20 8.94
N PHE A 101 18.55 0.98 8.49
CA PHE A 101 19.41 2.07 8.03
C PHE A 101 19.81 3.01 9.17
N TYR A 102 18.93 3.29 10.13
CA TYR A 102 19.27 4.08 11.32
C TYR A 102 20.31 3.34 12.18
N GLU A 103 20.21 2.01 12.30
CA GLU A 103 21.27 1.20 12.92
C GLU A 103 22.58 1.22 12.12
N LYS A 104 22.53 1.13 10.78
CA LYS A 104 23.74 1.21 9.93
C LYS A 104 24.40 2.58 9.94
N VAL A 105 23.63 3.66 9.92
CA VAL A 105 24.14 5.05 9.99
C VAL A 105 24.69 5.32 11.38
N LYS A 106 24.03 4.85 12.45
CA LYS A 106 24.55 4.93 13.83
C LYS A 106 25.85 4.13 14.00
N ALA A 107 25.94 2.94 13.40
CA ALA A 107 27.16 2.14 13.37
C ALA A 107 28.30 2.81 12.58
N LYS A 108 27.98 3.57 11.52
CA LYS A 108 28.98 4.32 10.74
C LYS A 108 29.40 5.65 11.41
N LYS A 109 28.48 6.33 12.12
CA LYS A 109 28.75 7.56 12.90
C LYS A 109 29.71 7.29 14.08
N PHE A 110 29.80 6.05 14.57
CA PHE A 110 30.77 5.63 15.61
C PHE A 110 32.15 5.20 15.09
N SER A 111 32.35 5.12 13.76
CA SER A 111 33.62 4.71 13.14
C SER A 111 34.37 5.88 12.48
N MET A 112 33.74 7.06 12.39
CA MET A 112 34.29 8.21 11.68
C MET A 112 34.20 9.47 12.56
N CYS A 113 34.63 9.31 13.81
CA CYS A 113 35.13 10.35 14.69
C CYS A 113 36.30 9.75 15.49
#